data_AF-A0A7S3K7P2-F1
#
_entry.id   AF-A0A7S3K7P2-F1
#
_cell.length_a   1.000
_cell.length_b   1.000
_cell.length_c   1.000
_cell.angle_alpha   90.00
_cell.angle_beta   90.00
_cell.angle_gamma   90.00
#
_symmetry.space_group_name_H-M   'P 1'
#
loop_
_entity.id
_entity.type
_entity.pdbx_description
1 polymer ?
#
loop_
_entity_poly.entity_id
_entity_poly.type
_entity_poly.pdbx_seq_one_letter_code
_entity_poly.pdbx_strand_id
1 'polypeptide(L)'
;SVQDLLDTRKGSTEMLGYDIMIDENFTPWLIEVNSSPTMESSTKVTAHLVTNVMQSVVKIISDYILAPKGSSRTEIDTGDFELIYKGKKFVDKGLNLFG
;
A
#
# COMPACT_ATOMS: atom_id res chain seq x y z
N SER A 1 12.76 -4.85 14.59
CA SER A 1 11.77 -5.25 13.57
C SER A 1 12.00 -4.41 12.33
N VAL A 2 11.69 -4.87 11.11
CA VAL A 2 11.73 -4.01 9.90
C VAL A 2 10.83 -2.78 10.09
N GLN A 3 9.77 -2.92 10.91
CA GLN A 3 8.90 -1.82 11.33
C GLN A 3 9.64 -0.66 12.00
N ASP A 4 10.78 -0.92 12.66
CA ASP A 4 11.58 0.10 13.36
C ASP A 4 12.54 0.85 12.42
N LEU A 5 12.71 0.36 11.18
CA LEU A 5 13.55 0.98 10.15
C LEU A 5 12.73 1.82 9.16
N LEU A 6 11.40 1.79 9.25
CA LEU A 6 10.52 2.55 8.37
C LEU A 6 10.39 3.98 8.89
N ASP A 7 11.08 4.92 8.24
CA ASP A 7 10.88 6.36 8.45
C ASP A 7 9.52 6.79 7.87
N THR A 8 8.45 6.50 8.61
CA THR A 8 7.09 6.83 8.17
C THR A 8 6.79 8.30 8.38
N ARG A 9 6.79 9.09 7.31
CA ARG A 9 6.32 10.48 7.35
C ARG A 9 4.79 10.54 7.26
N LYS A 10 4.16 11.31 8.14
CA LYS A 10 2.70 11.55 8.10
C LYS A 10 2.30 12.12 6.73
N GLY A 11 1.32 11.48 6.09
CA GLY A 11 0.83 11.86 4.76
C GLY A 11 1.58 11.21 3.60
N SER A 12 2.61 10.41 3.86
CA SER A 12 3.26 9.57 2.85
C SER A 12 2.54 8.23 2.71
N THR A 13 2.53 7.70 1.50
CA THR A 13 2.06 6.37 1.14
C THR A 13 3.08 5.74 0.20
N GLU A 14 3.28 4.43 0.29
CA GLU A 14 4.17 3.68 -0.58
C GLU A 14 3.40 2.52 -1.20
N MET A 15 3.69 2.24 -2.47
CA MET A 15 3.21 1.05 -3.17
C MET A 15 4.37 0.06 -3.29
N LEU A 16 4.11 -1.17 -2.88
CA LEU A 16 5.07 -2.27 -2.92
C LEU A 16 4.62 -3.29 -3.97
N GLY A 17 5.58 -3.78 -4.76
CA GLY A 17 5.39 -4.95 -5.62
C GLY A 17 5.80 -6.21 -4.87
N TYR A 18 5.01 -7.27 -4.96
CA TYR A 18 5.32 -8.57 -4.36
C TYR A 18 5.45 -9.60 -5.47
N ASP A 19 6.65 -10.19 -5.60
CA ASP A 19 6.90 -11.24 -6.57
C ASP A 19 6.72 -12.59 -5.88
N ILE A 20 5.73 -13.34 -6.34
CA ILE A 20 5.27 -14.58 -5.71
C ILE A 20 5.38 -15.72 -6.73
N MET A 21 5.98 -16.83 -6.30
CA MET A 21 5.99 -18.09 -7.03
C MET A 21 4.97 -19.05 -6.42
N ILE A 22 4.25 -19.78 -7.27
CA ILE A 22 3.28 -20.81 -6.83
C ILE A 22 3.86 -22.19 -7.14
N ASP A 23 3.88 -23.08 -6.14
CA ASP A 23 4.36 -24.46 -6.31
C ASP A 23 3.27 -25.42 -6.82
N GLU A 24 3.61 -26.70 -7.03
CA GLU A 24 2.69 -27.73 -7.51
C GLU A 24 1.51 -28.03 -6.57
N ASN A 25 1.58 -27.61 -5.31
CA ASN A 25 0.50 -27.74 -4.32
C ASN A 25 -0.29 -26.43 -4.17
N PHE A 26 -0.07 -25.45 -5.06
CA PHE A 26 -0.65 -24.11 -5.00
C PHE A 26 -0.23 -23.30 -3.75
N THR A 27 0.90 -23.63 -3.13
CA THR A 27 1.44 -22.85 -2.02
C THR A 27 2.13 -21.59 -2.57
N PRO A 28 1.80 -20.39 -2.08
CA PRO A 28 2.49 -19.17 -2.48
C PRO A 28 3.80 -19.00 -1.70
N TRP A 29 4.87 -18.74 -2.43
CA TRP A 29 6.20 -18.45 -1.91
C TRP A 29 6.62 -17.03 -2.32
N LEU A 30 6.83 -16.17 -1.33
CA LEU A 30 7.34 -14.82 -1.56
C LEU A 30 8.81 -14.89 -1.96
N ILE A 31 9.14 -14.30 -3.11
CA ILE A 31 10.52 -14.26 -3.62
C ILE A 31 11.18 -12.94 -3.22
N GLU A 32 10.53 -11.82 -3.53
CA GLU A 32 11.02 -10.49 -3.18
C GLU A 32 9.89 -9.47 -2.99
N VAL A 33 10.23 -8.38 -2.29
CA VAL A 33 9.37 -7.20 -2.13
C VAL A 33 10.11 -6.01 -2.73
N ASN A 34 9.50 -5.41 -3.74
CA ASN A 34 10.08 -4.31 -4.50
C ASN A 34 9.46 -2.98 -4.07
N SER A 35 10.30 -2.04 -3.64
CA SER A 35 9.91 -0.62 -3.58
C SER A 35 9.88 -0.07 -5.00
N SER A 36 8.84 0.71 -5.32
CA SER A 36 8.65 1.34 -6.65
C SER A 36 8.57 0.33 -7.81
N PRO A 37 7.56 -0.57 -7.80
CA PRO A 37 7.32 -1.46 -8.94
C PRO A 37 7.05 -0.66 -10.23
N THR A 38 7.43 -1.20 -11.39
CA THR A 38 7.23 -0.52 -12.68
C THR A 38 5.75 -0.34 -12.99
N MET A 39 5.40 0.86 -13.46
CA MET A 39 4.06 1.22 -13.96
C MET A 39 4.10 1.42 -15.49
N GLU A 40 5.00 0.73 -16.16
CA GLU A 40 5.09 0.78 -17.62
C GLU A 40 4.03 -0.12 -18.26
N SER A 41 3.28 0.44 -19.21
CA SER A 41 2.28 -0.27 -20.02
C SER A 41 2.92 -1.04 -21.19
N SER A 42 3.95 -1.85 -20.89
CA SER A 42 4.79 -2.52 -21.88
C SER A 42 4.10 -3.64 -22.67
N THR A 43 3.01 -4.19 -22.14
CA THR A 43 2.21 -5.26 -22.76
C THR A 43 0.73 -4.91 -22.67
N LYS A 44 -0.14 -5.58 -23.43
CA LYS A 44 -1.60 -5.39 -23.33
C LYS A 44 -2.12 -5.68 -21.91
N VAL A 45 -1.53 -6.66 -21.23
CA VAL A 45 -1.92 -7.04 -19.86
C VAL A 45 -1.51 -5.95 -18.88
N THR A 46 -0.23 -5.53 -18.91
CA THR A 46 0.25 -4.47 -18.03
C THR A 46 -0.42 -3.14 -18.32
N ALA A 47 -0.74 -2.81 -19.58
CA ALA A 47 -1.51 -1.61 -19.92
C ALA A 47 -2.87 -1.57 -19.22
N HIS A 48 -3.59 -2.69 -19.17
CA HIS A 48 -4.87 -2.76 -18.47
C HIS A 48 -4.69 -2.70 -16.95
N LEU A 49 -3.84 -3.56 -16.38
CA LEU A 49 -3.68 -3.67 -14.93
C LEU A 49 -3.08 -2.40 -14.32
N VAL A 50 -2.05 -1.83 -14.95
CA VAL A 50 -1.42 -0.58 -14.50
C VAL A 50 -2.41 0.57 -14.55
N THR A 51 -3.21 0.68 -15.61
CA THR A 51 -4.21 1.75 -15.70
C THR A 51 -5.22 1.65 -14.55
N ASN A 52 -5.74 0.45 -14.27
CA ASN A 52 -6.72 0.24 -13.22
C ASN A 52 -6.15 0.49 -11.81
N VAL A 53 -4.93 -0.01 -11.54
CA VAL A 53 -4.30 0.19 -10.22
C VAL A 53 -3.99 1.66 -10.00
N MET A 54 -3.51 2.38 -11.01
CA MET A 54 -3.20 3.81 -10.88
C MET A 54 -4.47 4.65 -10.62
N GLN A 55 -5.59 4.32 -11.26
CA GLN A 55 -6.88 4.96 -10.95
C GLN A 55 -7.32 4.67 -9.51
N SER A 56 -7.17 3.42 -9.06
CA SER A 56 -7.55 3.01 -7.70
C SER A 56 -6.66 3.66 -6.63
N VAL A 57 -5.35 3.84 -6.90
CA VAL A 57 -4.42 4.55 -6.02
C VAL A 57 -4.87 5.99 -5.79
N VAL A 58 -5.35 6.69 -6.83
CA VAL A 58 -5.86 8.06 -6.68
C VAL A 58 -7.07 8.09 -5.74
N LYS A 59 -8.02 7.16 -5.88
CA LYS A 59 -9.18 7.04 -4.98
C LYS A 59 -8.74 6.78 -3.54
N ILE A 60 -7.78 5.86 -3.34
CA ILE A 60 -7.21 5.59 -2.00
C ILE A 60 -6.60 6.85 -1.39
N ILE A 61 -5.82 7.63 -2.15
CA ILE A 61 -5.14 8.79 -1.58
C ILE A 61 -6.13 9.94 -1.35
N SER A 62 -6.87 10.33 -2.38
CA SER A 62 -7.79 11.47 -2.37
C SER A 62 -9.00 11.20 -1.48
N ASP A 63 -9.70 10.12 -1.77
CA ASP A 63 -11.06 9.94 -1.25
C ASP A 63 -11.01 9.19 0.06
N TYR A 64 -10.09 8.23 0.21
CA TYR A 64 -9.87 7.53 1.47
C TYR A 64 -8.90 8.29 2.39
N ILE A 65 -7.59 8.35 2.14
CA ILE A 65 -6.61 8.89 3.10
C ILE A 65 -6.91 10.34 3.48
N LEU A 66 -7.16 11.20 2.49
CA LEU A 66 -7.42 12.63 2.68
C LEU A 66 -8.89 12.97 3.01
N ALA A 67 -9.79 11.98 3.12
CA ALA A 67 -11.20 12.25 3.43
C ALA A 67 -11.36 13.09 4.70
N PRO A 68 -12.31 14.05 4.72
CA PRO A 68 -12.65 14.83 5.90
C PRO A 68 -12.92 13.98 7.15
N LYS A 69 -12.69 14.58 8.31
CA LYS A 69 -13.06 13.93 9.58
C LYS A 69 -14.57 13.73 9.63
N GLY A 70 -15.00 12.52 9.97
CA GLY A 70 -16.42 12.14 10.05
C GLY A 70 -16.95 11.44 8.80
N SER A 71 -16.18 11.38 7.70
CA SER A 71 -16.57 10.59 6.53
C SER A 71 -16.64 9.10 6.85
N SER A 72 -17.73 8.46 6.41
CA SER A 72 -17.91 7.00 6.47
C SER A 72 -16.88 6.33 5.57
N ARG A 73 -15.87 5.68 6.17
CA ARG A 73 -14.79 5.04 5.41
C ARG A 73 -15.21 3.76 4.70
N THR A 74 -16.30 3.15 5.14
CA THR A 74 -16.86 1.92 4.59
C THR A 74 -17.65 2.14 3.29
N GLU A 75 -17.99 3.38 2.97
CA GLU A 75 -18.75 3.75 1.77
C GLU A 75 -17.87 4.31 0.65
N ILE A 76 -16.57 4.50 0.92
CA ILE A 76 -15.64 5.05 -0.05
C ILE A 76 -15.22 3.94 -1.02
N ASP A 77 -15.42 4.19 -2.31
CA ASP A 77 -14.92 3.33 -3.38
C ASP A 77 -13.38 3.36 -3.40
N THR A 78 -12.77 2.20 -3.12
CA THR A 78 -11.32 2.00 -3.12
C THR A 78 -10.79 1.42 -4.44
N GLY A 79 -11.65 1.30 -5.45
CA GLY A 79 -11.36 0.52 -6.65
C GLY A 79 -11.12 -0.94 -6.28
N ASP A 80 -10.10 -1.55 -6.89
CA ASP A 80 -9.78 -2.97 -6.67
C ASP A 80 -8.93 -3.23 -5.41
N PHE A 81 -8.68 -2.21 -4.57
CA PHE A 81 -7.95 -2.38 -3.31
C PHE A 81 -8.85 -2.92 -2.19
N GLU A 82 -8.30 -3.87 -1.42
CA GLU A 82 -8.90 -4.42 -0.20
C GLU A 82 -7.99 -4.20 1.02
N LEU A 83 -8.58 -3.82 2.16
CA LEU A 83 -7.86 -3.67 3.43
C LEU A 83 -7.67 -5.03 4.10
N ILE A 84 -6.51 -5.66 3.89
CA ILE A 84 -6.20 -6.97 4.49
C ILE A 84 -5.59 -6.89 5.90
N TYR A 85 -5.00 -5.76 6.27
CA TYR A 85 -4.37 -5.58 7.58
C TYR A 85 -4.38 -4.12 8.04
N LYS A 86 -4.69 -3.90 9.32
CA LYS A 86 -4.61 -2.60 9.99
C LYS A 86 -3.76 -2.71 11.25
N GLY A 87 -2.50 -2.29 11.17
CA GLY A 87 -1.59 -2.31 12.30
C GLY A 87 -2.00 -1.37 13.44
N LYS A 88 -1.57 -1.70 14.66
CA LYS A 88 -1.65 -0.77 15.80
C LYS A 88 -0.66 0.38 15.55
N LYS A 89 -1.09 1.63 15.75
CA LYS A 89 -0.17 2.77 15.70
C LYS A 89 0.87 2.61 16.80
N PHE A 90 2.15 2.50 16.44
CA PHE A 90 3.22 2.77 17.38
C PHE A 90 3.33 4.28 17.50
N VAL A 91 2.96 4.79 18.67
CA VAL A 91 3.31 6.16 19.04
C VAL A 91 4.82 6.13 19.19
N ASP A 92 5.50 6.89 18.33
CA ASP A 92 6.91 7.20 18.49
C ASP A 92 7.14 7.57 19.96
N LYS A 93 7.87 6.72 20.70
CA LYS A 93 8.23 7.04 22.08
C LYS A 93 9.17 8.22 21.95
N GLY A 94 8.58 9.41 22.15
CA GLY A 94 9.16 10.67 21.74
C GLY A 94 10.64 10.80 22.09
N LEU A 95 11.32 11.50 21.20
CA LEU A 95 12.57 12.23 21.37
C LEU A 95 12.53 13.26 22.53
N ASN A 96 11.94 12.91 23.68
CA ASN A 96 12.00 13.67 24.93
C ASN A 96 13.06 13.10 25.88
N LEU A 97 14.24 12.75 25.33
CA LEU A 97 15.40 12.34 26.15
C LEU A 97 16.55 13.35 26.15
N PHE A 98 16.40 14.51 25.50
CA PHE A 98 17.33 15.63 25.66
C PHE A 98 16.59 16.97 25.56
N GLY A 99 16.39 17.63 26.72
CA GLY A 99 15.86 18.99 26.82
C GLY A 99 14.86 19.16 27.95
#